data_AF-A0A6H0UBD3-F1
#
_entry.id   AF-A0A6H0UBD3-F1
#
_cell.length_a   1.000
_cell.length_b   1.000
_cell.length_c   1.000
_cell.angle_alpha   90.00
_cell.angle_beta   90.00
_cell.angle_gamma   90.00
#
_symmetry.space_group_name_H-M   'P 1'
#
loop_
_entity.id
_entity.type
_entity.pdbx_description
1 polymer ?
#
loop_
_entity_poly.entity_id
_entity_poly.type
_entity_poly.pdbx_seq_one_letter_code
_entity_poly.pdbx_strand_id
1 'polypeptide(L)'
;MTSELCFYKKSKKMEIIDIIVSPKHENRGNGNVFLRAIDKICKIEEAVKCYGMLSYQDKEHWDKLFHFYEENGYIITLKEGSLNGSIVKEYSL
;
A
#
# COMPACT_ATOMS: atom_id res chain seq x y z
N MET A 1 -17.43 11.35 -0.78
CA MET A 1 -16.11 10.68 -0.85
C MET A 1 -16.33 9.19 -1.10
N THR A 2 -15.80 8.68 -2.20
CA THR A 2 -15.89 7.28 -2.65
C THR A 2 -14.71 6.47 -2.11
N SER A 3 -14.78 5.14 -2.20
CA SER A 3 -13.62 4.27 -2.00
C SER A 3 -13.07 3.85 -3.37
N GLU A 4 -11.75 3.75 -3.50
CA GLU A 4 -11.06 3.46 -4.76
C GLU A 4 -9.81 2.60 -4.50
N LEU A 5 -9.48 1.74 -5.48
CA LEU A 5 -8.24 0.99 -5.53
C LEU A 5 -7.64 1.15 -6.93
N CYS A 6 -6.45 1.73 -7.01
CA CYS A 6 -5.71 1.90 -8.27
C CYS A 6 -4.33 1.24 -8.15
N PHE A 7 -4.03 0.30 -9.05
CA PHE A 7 -2.75 -0.41 -9.09
C PHE A 7 -2.35 -0.76 -10.53
N TYR A 8 -1.05 -0.88 -10.77
CA TYR A 8 -0.48 -1.08 -12.09
C TYR A 8 0.59 -2.18 -12.09
N LYS A 9 0.62 -3.01 -13.14
CA LYS A 9 1.65 -4.03 -13.35
C LYS A 9 2.72 -3.52 -14.32
N LYS A 10 3.98 -3.56 -13.90
CA LYS A 10 5.16 -3.31 -14.73
C LYS A 10 6.12 -4.49 -14.65
N SER A 11 6.11 -5.36 -15.67
CA SER A 11 6.85 -6.63 -15.65
C SER A 11 6.44 -7.47 -14.42
N LYS A 12 7.38 -8.01 -13.64
CA LYS A 12 7.11 -8.74 -12.38
C LYS A 12 6.94 -7.82 -11.16
N LYS A 13 6.69 -6.52 -11.34
CA LYS A 13 6.51 -5.57 -10.24
C LYS A 13 5.11 -4.97 -10.28
N MET A 14 4.51 -4.81 -9.11
CA MET A 14 3.17 -4.27 -8.93
C MET A 14 3.25 -2.96 -8.16
N GLU A 15 2.65 -1.90 -8.67
CA GLU A 15 2.63 -0.58 -8.04
C GLU A 15 1.23 -0.26 -7.53
N ILE A 16 1.13 0.09 -6.25
CA ILE A 16 -0.06 0.67 -5.63
C ILE A 16 0.01 2.17 -5.90
N ILE A 17 -0.96 2.68 -6.65
CA ILE A 17 -1.09 4.11 -6.96
C ILE A 17 -1.92 4.78 -5.88
N ASP A 18 -3.09 4.21 -5.55
CA ASP A 18 -3.96 4.77 -4.51
C ASP A 18 -4.84 3.70 -3.86
N ILE A 19 -5.10 3.89 -2.56
CA ILE A 19 -6.07 3.13 -1.77
C ILE A 19 -6.89 4.15 -0.97
N ILE A 20 -8.08 4.47 -1.47
CA ILE A 20 -8.98 5.40 -0.82
C ILE A 20 -10.09 4.60 -0.13
N VAL A 21 -10.24 4.82 1.18
CA VAL A 21 -11.39 4.32 1.95
C VAL A 21 -12.22 5.51 2.40
N SER A 22 -13.50 5.54 2.01
CA SER A 22 -14.42 6.60 2.44
C SER A 22 -14.43 6.74 3.98
N PRO A 23 -14.38 7.96 4.56
CA PRO A 23 -14.34 8.19 6.00
C PRO A 23 -15.43 7.46 6.80
N LYS A 24 -16.65 7.36 6.25
CA LYS A 24 -17.77 6.61 6.84
C LYS A 24 -17.53 5.10 6.97
N HIS A 25 -16.47 4.59 6.36
CA HIS A 25 -16.08 3.18 6.34
C HIS A 25 -14.69 2.94 6.94
N GLU A 26 -14.06 3.95 7.55
CA GLU A 26 -12.84 3.75 8.30
C GLU A 26 -13.06 2.81 9.50
N ASN A 27 -11.98 2.15 9.92
CA ASN A 27 -11.96 1.21 11.06
C ASN A 27 -12.90 0.01 10.91
N ARG A 28 -13.37 -0.29 9.69
CA ARG A 28 -14.16 -1.50 9.36
C ARG A 28 -13.36 -2.60 8.67
N GLY A 29 -12.04 -2.40 8.51
CA GLY A 29 -11.16 -3.35 7.85
C GLY A 29 -11.19 -3.32 6.31
N ASN A 30 -11.87 -2.35 5.69
CA ASN A 30 -11.96 -2.26 4.22
C ASN A 30 -10.60 -2.08 3.54
N GLY A 31 -9.69 -1.30 4.13
CA GLY A 31 -8.32 -1.19 3.62
C GLY A 31 -7.59 -2.54 3.58
N ASN A 32 -7.77 -3.36 4.63
CA ASN A 32 -7.19 -4.70 4.69
C ASN A 32 -7.82 -5.64 3.65
N VAL A 33 -9.09 -5.47 3.31
CA VAL A 33 -9.72 -6.22 2.19
C VAL A 33 -9.02 -5.88 0.87
N PHE A 34 -8.75 -4.60 0.63
CA PHE A 34 -8.03 -4.16 -0.58
C PHE A 34 -6.60 -4.69 -0.62
N LEU A 35 -5.82 -4.58 0.46
CA LEU A 35 -4.46 -5.11 0.49
C LEU A 35 -4.41 -6.63 0.30
N ARG A 36 -5.36 -7.40 0.88
CA ARG A 36 -5.46 -8.84 0.63
C ARG A 36 -5.79 -9.18 -0.81
N ALA A 37 -6.63 -8.38 -1.47
CA ALA A 37 -6.92 -8.55 -2.89
C ALA A 37 -5.66 -8.28 -3.74
N ILE A 38 -4.93 -7.21 -3.44
CA ILE A 38 -3.65 -6.89 -4.09
C ILE A 38 -2.64 -8.02 -3.88
N ASP A 39 -2.47 -8.53 -2.66
CA ASP A 39 -1.56 -9.63 -2.33
C ASP A 39 -1.89 -10.90 -3.13
N LYS A 40 -3.17 -11.24 -3.25
CA LYS A 40 -3.63 -12.37 -4.08
C LYS A 40 -3.30 -12.17 -5.55
N ILE A 41 -3.51 -10.96 -6.09
CA ILE A 41 -3.18 -10.65 -7.48
C ILE A 41 -1.66 -10.71 -7.69
N CYS A 42 -0.85 -10.17 -6.77
CA CYS A 42 0.61 -10.26 -6.85
C CYS A 42 1.10 -11.71 -6.95
N LYS A 43 0.50 -12.63 -6.18
CA LYS A 43 0.82 -14.06 -6.24
C LYS A 43 0.40 -14.72 -7.54
N ILE A 44 -0.80 -14.42 -8.06
CA ILE A 44 -1.30 -14.93 -9.34
C ILE A 44 -0.41 -14.48 -10.50
N GLU A 45 0.05 -13.23 -10.45
CA GLU A 45 0.87 -12.61 -11.49
C GLU A 45 2.37 -12.91 -11.35
N GLU A 46 2.76 -13.77 -10.40
CA GLU A 46 4.14 -14.11 -10.04
C GLU A 46 5.01 -12.85 -9.88
N ALA A 47 4.45 -11.83 -9.22
CA ALA A 47 5.17 -10.61 -8.93
C ALA A 47 6.32 -10.92 -7.97
N VAL A 48 7.49 -10.33 -8.22
CA VAL A 48 8.62 -10.36 -7.27
C VAL A 48 8.48 -9.29 -6.20
N LYS A 49 7.67 -8.25 -6.47
CA LYS A 49 7.59 -7.04 -5.65
C LYS A 49 6.25 -6.33 -5.80
N CYS A 50 5.68 -5.86 -4.69
CA CYS A 50 4.63 -4.85 -4.64
C CYS A 50 5.16 -3.59 -3.94
N TYR A 51 4.92 -2.40 -4.49
CA TYR A 51 5.44 -1.16 -3.93
C TYR A 51 4.49 0.02 -4.12
N GLY A 52 4.73 1.11 -3.40
CA GLY A 52 3.98 2.35 -3.52
C GLY A 52 4.69 3.50 -2.82
N MET A 53 4.15 4.71 -2.94
CA MET A 53 4.66 5.90 -2.25
C MET A 53 3.75 6.28 -1.09
N LEU A 54 4.35 6.85 -0.04
CA LEU A 54 3.65 7.58 1.02
C LEU A 54 3.90 9.06 0.80
N SER A 55 2.83 9.85 0.72
CA SER A 55 2.96 11.29 0.56
C SER A 55 3.28 11.98 1.89
N TYR A 56 4.03 13.08 1.83
CA TYR A 56 4.16 14.01 2.96
C TYR A 56 2.82 14.54 3.45
N GLN A 57 1.85 14.68 2.54
CA GLN A 57 0.53 15.21 2.84
C GLN A 57 -0.19 14.34 3.88
N ASP A 58 0.21 13.07 3.99
CA ASP A 58 -0.35 12.11 4.94
C ASP A 58 0.43 12.03 6.26
N LYS A 59 1.38 12.95 6.51
CA LYS A 59 2.27 12.88 7.70
C LYS A 59 1.53 12.80 9.04
N GLU A 60 0.38 13.46 9.14
CA GLU A 60 -0.44 13.47 10.36
C GLU A 60 -1.13 12.11 10.59
N HIS A 61 -1.13 11.24 9.58
CA HIS A 61 -1.69 9.90 9.62
C HIS A 61 -0.61 8.82 9.50
N TRP A 62 0.68 9.16 9.59
CA TRP A 62 1.76 8.20 9.39
C TRP A 62 1.70 7.03 10.37
N ASP A 63 1.41 7.25 11.66
CA ASP A 63 1.28 6.14 12.63
C ASP A 63 0.23 5.11 12.19
N LYS A 64 -0.92 5.59 11.71
CA LYS A 64 -2.01 4.75 11.18
C LYS A 64 -1.58 4.04 9.90
N LEU A 65 -0.91 4.73 8.99
CA LEU A 65 -0.43 4.16 7.73
C LEU A 65 0.69 3.13 7.96
N PHE A 66 1.58 3.40 8.91
CA PHE A 66 2.68 2.51 9.24
C PHE A 66 2.14 1.21 9.79
N HIS A 67 1.29 1.30 10.81
CA HIS A 67 0.59 0.14 11.34
C HIS A 67 -0.16 -0.63 10.24
N PHE A 68 -0.94 0.07 9.40
CA PHE A 68 -1.69 -0.54 8.30
C PHE A 68 -0.82 -1.33 7.31
N TYR A 69 0.30 -0.75 6.86
CA TYR A 69 1.17 -1.39 5.88
C TYR A 69 2.07 -2.47 6.50
N GLU A 70 2.63 -2.23 7.67
CA GLU A 70 3.49 -3.18 8.39
C GLU A 70 2.73 -4.45 8.79
N GLU A 71 1.49 -4.32 9.29
CA GLU A 71 0.64 -5.49 9.59
C GLU A 71 0.37 -6.36 8.35
N ASN A 72 0.40 -5.77 7.16
CA ASN A 72 0.22 -6.47 5.89
C ASN A 72 1.55 -6.94 5.26
N GLY A 73 2.66 -6.82 5.99
CA GLY A 73 3.98 -7.31 5.62
C GLY A 73 4.75 -6.39 4.66
N TYR A 74 4.40 -5.11 4.60
CA TYR A 74 5.18 -4.12 3.87
C TYR A 74 6.27 -3.54 4.78
N ILE A 75 7.46 -3.36 4.21
CA ILE A 75 8.55 -2.59 4.79
C ILE A 75 8.36 -1.14 4.36
N ILE A 76 8.50 -0.22 5.31
CA ILE A 76 8.38 1.22 5.08
C ILE A 76 9.75 1.85 5.15
N THR A 77 10.04 2.75 4.22
CA THR A 77 11.26 3.55 4.22
C THR A 77 10.88 5.01 4.06
N LEU A 78 11.19 5.81 5.08
CA LEU A 78 11.15 7.26 5.00
C LEU A 78 12.51 7.73 4.49
N LYS A 79 12.54 8.54 3.44
CA LYS A 79 13.81 9.14 2.98
C LYS A 79 14.10 10.37 3.82
N GLU A 80 15.23 10.38 4.52
CA GLU A 80 15.71 11.57 5.25
C GLU A 80 15.81 12.78 4.31
N GLY A 81 15.31 13.93 4.76
CA GLY A 81 15.28 15.18 3.97
C GLY A 81 14.28 15.18 2.80
N SER A 82 13.53 14.09 2.60
CA SER A 82 12.50 13.97 1.58
C SER A 82 11.12 14.14 2.19
N LEU A 83 10.24 14.76 1.42
CA LEU A 83 8.83 14.90 1.78
C LEU A 83 8.10 13.54 1.72
N ASN A 84 8.60 12.55 0.98
CA ASN A 84 7.89 11.30 0.74
C ASN A 84 8.56 10.06 1.35
N GLY A 85 7.75 9.04 1.61
CA GLY A 85 8.17 7.68 1.97
C GLY A 85 7.83 6.67 0.88
N SER A 86 8.24 5.42 1.09
CA SER A 86 7.86 4.29 0.22
C SER A 86 7.48 3.06 1.03
N ILE A 87 6.54 2.29 0.50
CA ILE A 87 6.19 0.95 0.98
C ILE A 87 6.68 -0.10 -0.01
N VAL A 88 7.17 -1.23 0.49
CA VAL A 88 7.65 -2.35 -0.32
C VAL A 88 7.30 -3.67 0.35
N LYS A 89 6.76 -4.61 -0.43
CA LYS A 89 6.62 -6.01 -0.05
C LYS A 89 7.25 -6.87 -1.14
N GLU A 90 8.25 -7.66 -0.76
CA GLU A 90 8.92 -8.60 -1.65
C GLU A 90 8.23 -9.97 -1.57
N TYR A 91 8.20 -10.68 -2.69
CA TYR A 91 7.62 -12.02 -2.79
C TYR A 91 8.74 -12.99 -3.19
N SER A 92 8.93 -14.05 -2.40
CA SER A 92 9.82 -15.14 -2.76
C SER A 92 9.24 -15.88 -3.98
N LEU A 93 10.06 -16.06 -5.01
CA LEU A 93 9.74 -16.91 -6.16
C LEU A 93 9.76 -18.39 -5.76
#